data_AF-A0A6L7UWR8-F1
#
_entry.id   AF-A0A6L7UWR8-F1
#
_cell.length_a   1.000
_cell.length_b   1.000
_cell.length_c   1.000
_cell.angle_alpha   90.00
_cell.angle_beta   90.00
_cell.angle_gamma   90.00
#
_symmetry.space_group_name_H-M   'P 1'
#
loop_
_entity.id
_entity.type
_entity.pdbx_description
1 polymer ?
#
loop_
_entity_poly.entity_id
_entity_poly.type
_entity_poly.pdbx_seq_one_letter_code
_entity_poly.pdbx_strand_id
1 'polypeptide(L)'
;MSRPPFPGPPQTANRSTWRRPVLLFSLFLTAIAAALAVTAISATQLTERNTAQRLLAAATRSLLEVDRFVEGAWPVLERKAPEGAPITLVGFPIGLQIDPTLVEEGPESVSTEVVAATASLVYDDGFEVLADSPQAFRFLSRGAAFDGSVGRLTRGGHSIATIALIVTGMLAILLAMSVAAQARGLSRFAAPALAISVGAAVVWIAGSLLQSSLSGRAETTLDPFISDLWWIAVDALDILLRNSAIVALTAGALVGASGLAGLLLRTFDPVERA
;
A
#
# COMPACT_ATOMS: atom_id res chain seq x y z
N MET A 1 28.19 -63.15 43.59
CA MET A 1 26.94 -62.53 43.07
C MET A 1 27.26 -61.08 42.69
N SER A 2 27.54 -60.85 41.41
CA SER A 2 27.87 -59.55 40.83
C SER A 2 26.57 -58.82 40.45
N ARG A 3 26.36 -57.62 40.98
CA ARG A 3 25.20 -56.77 40.64
C ARG A 3 25.28 -56.36 39.17
N PRO A 4 24.18 -56.40 38.40
CA PRO A 4 24.16 -55.90 37.04
C PRO A 4 24.42 -54.38 37.04
N PRO A 5 25.17 -53.85 36.06
CA PRO A 5 25.42 -52.43 35.93
C PRO A 5 24.10 -51.69 35.70
N PHE A 6 23.90 -50.58 36.41
CA PHE A 6 22.76 -49.69 36.20
C PHE A 6 22.71 -49.22 34.74
N PRO A 7 21.52 -49.22 34.10
CA PRO A 7 21.38 -48.62 32.79
C PRO A 7 21.75 -47.13 32.90
N GLY A 8 22.74 -46.71 32.11
CA GLY A 8 23.13 -45.31 32.04
C GLY A 8 21.93 -44.42 31.70
N PRO A 9 21.93 -43.14 32.12
CA PRO A 9 20.83 -42.24 31.85
C PRO A 9 20.53 -42.23 30.34
N PRO A 10 19.24 -42.23 29.93
CA PRO A 10 18.87 -42.25 28.53
C PRO A 10 19.60 -41.12 27.81
N GLN A 11 20.41 -41.48 26.80
CA GLN A 11 21.09 -40.50 25.96
C GLN A 11 20.04 -39.52 25.47
N THR A 12 20.16 -38.27 25.91
CA THR A 12 19.23 -37.20 25.56
C THR A 12 19.32 -36.99 24.05
N ALA A 13 18.36 -37.57 23.34
CA ALA A 13 18.25 -37.48 21.89
C ALA A 13 18.46 -36.02 21.45
N ASN A 14 19.48 -35.88 20.61
CA ASN A 14 19.99 -34.71 19.92
C ASN A 14 18.99 -33.53 19.79
N ARG A 15 18.85 -32.71 20.85
CA ARG A 15 18.04 -31.47 20.82
C ARG A 15 18.59 -30.41 19.86
N SER A 16 19.79 -30.61 19.31
CA SER A 16 20.45 -29.63 18.45
C SER A 16 19.99 -29.68 16.98
N THR A 17 19.56 -30.86 16.48
CA THR A 17 19.17 -31.04 15.08
C THR A 17 17.84 -30.37 14.74
N TRP A 18 16.89 -30.33 15.67
CA TRP A 18 15.56 -29.73 15.44
C TRP A 18 15.52 -28.21 15.64
N ARG A 19 16.50 -27.61 16.34
CA ARG A 19 16.49 -26.17 16.63
C ARG A 19 16.77 -25.29 15.41
N ARG A 20 17.64 -25.74 14.50
CA ARG A 20 18.00 -25.00 13.28
C ARG A 20 16.85 -24.86 12.28
N PRO A 21 16.15 -25.95 11.88
CA PRO A 21 15.05 -25.85 10.93
C PRO A 21 13.87 -25.02 11.48
N VAL A 22 13.57 -25.13 12.78
CA VAL A 22 12.48 -24.35 13.41
C VAL A 22 12.79 -22.85 13.43
N LEU A 23 14.04 -22.47 13.71
CA LEU A 23 14.46 -21.06 13.66
C LEU A 23 14.39 -20.51 12.24
N LEU A 24 14.91 -21.24 11.25
CA LEU A 24 14.88 -20.82 9.84
C LEU A 24 13.44 -20.67 9.33
N PHE A 25 12.56 -21.61 9.67
CA PHE A 25 11.15 -21.53 9.34
C PHE A 25 10.48 -20.33 10.02
N SER A 26 10.78 -20.07 11.30
CA SER A 26 10.25 -18.90 12.03
C SER A 26 10.73 -17.58 11.41
N LEU A 27 11.99 -17.50 11.00
CA LEU A 27 12.56 -16.35 10.29
C LEU A 27 11.87 -16.13 8.94
N PHE A 28 11.65 -17.19 8.17
CA PHE A 28 10.95 -17.13 6.89
C PHE A 28 9.51 -16.63 7.05
N LEU A 29 8.76 -17.19 8.02
CA LEU A 29 7.41 -16.72 8.33
C LEU A 29 7.40 -15.25 8.79
N THR A 30 8.39 -14.84 9.59
CA THR A 30 8.52 -13.44 10.03
C THR A 30 8.75 -12.51 8.83
N ALA A 31 9.59 -12.93 7.88
CA ALA A 31 9.83 -12.15 6.66
C ALA A 31 8.56 -12.01 5.80
N ILE A 32 7.79 -13.09 5.63
CA ILE A 32 6.49 -13.03 4.93
C ILE A 32 5.52 -12.11 5.65
N ALA A 33 5.36 -12.27 6.97
CA ALA A 33 4.45 -11.45 7.75
C ALA A 33 4.84 -9.96 7.70
N ALA A 34 6.14 -9.65 7.75
CA ALA A 34 6.64 -8.30 7.59
C ALA A 34 6.36 -7.74 6.18
N ALA A 35 6.57 -8.53 5.13
CA ALA A 35 6.23 -8.14 3.77
C ALA A 35 4.73 -7.82 3.63
N LEU A 36 3.85 -8.67 4.15
CA LEU A 36 2.41 -8.44 4.16
C LEU A 36 2.02 -7.20 4.97
N ALA A 37 2.63 -6.98 6.13
CA ALA A 37 2.38 -5.80 6.95
C ALA A 37 2.80 -4.51 6.24
N VAL A 38 3.96 -4.48 5.57
CA VAL A 38 4.41 -3.33 4.76
C VAL A 38 3.44 -3.02 3.63
N THR A 39 2.98 -4.06 2.93
CA THR A 39 1.96 -3.91 1.87
C THR A 39 0.65 -3.38 2.44
N ALA A 40 0.21 -3.88 3.60
CA ALA A 40 -1.02 -3.43 4.24
C ALA A 40 -0.92 -1.97 4.73
N ILE A 41 0.20 -1.56 5.35
CA ILE A 41 0.45 -0.15 5.69
C ILE A 41 0.34 0.73 4.45
N SER A 42 0.97 0.30 3.35
CA SER A 42 0.97 1.08 2.11
C SER A 42 -0.44 1.19 1.52
N ALA A 43 -1.22 0.10 1.56
CA ALA A 43 -2.62 0.13 1.17
C ALA A 43 -3.47 1.05 2.06
N THR A 44 -3.23 1.10 3.37
CA THR A 44 -3.95 2.03 4.27
C THR A 44 -3.64 3.50 3.96
N GLN A 45 -2.39 3.83 3.63
CA GLN A 45 -2.00 5.18 3.23
C GLN A 45 -2.59 5.56 1.85
N LEU A 46 -2.63 4.60 0.93
CA LEU A 46 -3.21 4.81 -0.40
C LEU A 46 -4.72 5.07 -0.34
N THR A 47 -5.41 4.42 0.59
CA THR A 47 -6.87 4.52 0.82
C THR A 47 -7.25 5.63 1.80
N GLU A 48 -6.28 6.35 2.35
CA GLU A 48 -6.53 7.54 3.17
C GLU A 48 -7.27 8.59 2.35
N ARG A 49 -8.26 9.27 2.94
CA ARG A 49 -9.20 10.15 2.24
C ARG A 49 -8.52 11.11 1.27
N ASN A 50 -7.53 11.87 1.72
CA ASN A 50 -6.88 12.89 0.89
C ASN A 50 -6.11 12.26 -0.29
N THR A 51 -5.39 11.16 -0.04
CA THR A 51 -4.62 10.45 -1.07
C THR A 51 -5.55 9.78 -2.08
N ALA A 52 -6.56 9.07 -1.59
CA ALA A 52 -7.54 8.38 -2.40
C ALA A 52 -8.34 9.36 -3.26
N GLN A 53 -8.83 10.47 -2.69
CA GLN A 53 -9.55 11.50 -3.43
C GLN A 53 -8.67 12.14 -4.52
N ARG A 54 -7.37 12.36 -4.28
CA ARG A 54 -6.45 12.85 -5.31
C ARG A 54 -6.28 11.87 -6.47
N LEU A 55 -6.11 10.58 -6.18
CA LEU A 55 -5.97 9.54 -7.20
C LEU A 55 -7.28 9.33 -7.97
N LEU A 56 -8.41 9.32 -7.26
CA LEU A 56 -9.75 9.28 -7.84
C LEU A 56 -10.04 10.52 -8.69
N ALA A 57 -9.63 11.71 -8.27
CA ALA A 57 -9.76 12.94 -9.05
C ALA A 57 -9.02 12.84 -10.39
N ALA A 58 -7.76 12.41 -10.37
CA ALA A 58 -7.00 12.18 -11.61
C ALA A 58 -7.66 11.12 -12.51
N ALA A 59 -8.07 10.00 -11.92
CA ALA A 59 -8.76 8.92 -12.62
C ALA A 59 -10.08 9.35 -13.24
N THR A 60 -10.94 10.03 -12.49
CA THR A 60 -12.26 10.48 -12.92
C THR A 60 -12.18 11.60 -13.96
N ARG A 61 -11.22 12.52 -13.83
CA ARG A 61 -10.98 13.56 -14.84
C ARG A 61 -10.70 12.96 -16.22
N SER A 62 -9.84 11.95 -16.29
CA SER A 62 -9.51 11.24 -17.52
C SER A 62 -10.67 10.34 -17.98
N LEU A 63 -11.28 9.56 -17.07
CA LEU A 63 -12.35 8.62 -17.40
C LEU A 63 -13.64 9.28 -17.91
N LEU A 64 -14.06 10.37 -17.27
CA LEU A 64 -15.31 11.07 -17.58
C LEU A 64 -15.13 12.22 -18.58
N GLU A 65 -13.89 12.45 -19.04
CA GLU A 65 -13.52 13.56 -19.92
C GLU A 65 -14.09 14.90 -19.43
N VAL A 66 -13.98 15.16 -18.12
CA VAL A 66 -14.68 16.29 -17.45
C VAL A 66 -14.38 17.62 -18.14
N ASP A 67 -13.14 17.85 -18.55
CA ASP A 67 -12.74 19.08 -19.23
C ASP A 67 -13.51 19.29 -20.53
N ARG A 68 -13.63 18.26 -21.37
CA ARG A 68 -14.41 18.34 -22.62
C ARG A 68 -15.89 18.52 -22.36
N PHE A 69 -16.41 17.88 -21.31
CA PHE A 69 -17.80 18.05 -20.92
C PHE A 69 -18.08 19.50 -20.50
N VAL A 70 -17.24 20.06 -19.62
CA VAL A 70 -17.40 21.43 -19.10
C VAL A 70 -17.25 22.45 -20.24
N GLU A 71 -16.27 22.28 -21.13
CA GLU A 71 -16.12 23.12 -22.32
C GLU A 71 -17.38 23.11 -23.21
N GLY A 72 -17.97 21.94 -23.44
CA GLY A 72 -19.21 21.81 -24.21
C GLY A 72 -20.44 22.41 -23.52
N ALA A 73 -20.50 22.32 -22.18
CA ALA A 73 -21.59 22.86 -21.37
C ALA A 73 -21.42 24.35 -21.03
N TRP A 74 -20.23 24.93 -21.25
CA TRP A 74 -19.86 26.28 -20.81
C TRP A 74 -20.84 27.37 -21.23
N PRO A 75 -21.32 27.44 -22.50
CA PRO A 75 -22.25 28.49 -22.92
C PRO A 75 -23.61 28.43 -22.20
N VAL A 76 -23.97 27.28 -21.61
CA VAL A 76 -25.20 27.14 -20.83
C VAL A 76 -24.96 27.54 -19.37
N LEU A 77 -23.80 27.18 -18.81
CA LEU A 77 -23.40 27.56 -17.46
C LEU A 77 -23.26 29.08 -17.34
N GLU A 78 -22.56 29.71 -18.28
CA GLU A 78 -22.36 31.18 -18.32
C GLU A 78 -23.68 31.95 -18.40
N ARG A 79 -24.67 31.41 -19.13
CA ARG A 79 -26.00 32.03 -19.22
C ARG A 79 -26.83 31.92 -17.95
N LYS A 80 -26.61 30.88 -17.13
CA LYS A 80 -27.37 30.63 -15.90
C LYS A 80 -26.71 31.21 -14.65
N ALA A 81 -25.40 31.45 -14.67
CA ALA A 81 -24.67 32.03 -13.54
C ALA A 81 -25.25 33.36 -13.00
N PRO A 82 -25.73 34.30 -13.84
CA PRO A 82 -26.32 35.55 -13.36
C PRO A 82 -27.61 35.39 -12.54
N GLU A 83 -28.25 34.23 -12.59
CA GLU A 83 -29.48 33.95 -11.83
C GLU A 83 -29.18 33.73 -10.33
N GLY A 84 -27.91 33.55 -9.94
CA GLY A 84 -27.47 33.41 -8.55
C GLY A 84 -27.89 32.12 -7.85
N ALA A 85 -28.56 31.20 -8.56
CA ALA A 85 -28.99 29.91 -8.04
C ALA A 85 -27.96 28.80 -8.38
N PRO A 86 -27.83 27.76 -7.55
CA PRO A 86 -26.99 26.60 -7.86
C PRO A 86 -27.38 25.97 -9.20
N ILE A 87 -26.41 25.77 -10.08
CA ILE A 87 -26.65 25.25 -11.42
C ILE A 87 -26.45 23.73 -11.42
N THR A 88 -27.49 22.98 -11.78
CA THR A 88 -27.35 21.52 -11.97
C THR A 88 -26.67 21.21 -13.30
N LEU A 89 -25.64 20.37 -13.26
CA LEU A 89 -24.99 19.81 -14.45
C LEU A 89 -25.89 18.80 -15.16
N VAL A 90 -26.65 19.27 -16.16
CA VAL A 90 -27.51 18.40 -16.96
C VAL A 90 -26.67 17.55 -17.91
N GLY A 91 -26.84 16.23 -17.85
CA GLY A 91 -26.16 15.28 -18.74
C GLY A 91 -24.77 14.82 -18.26
N PHE A 92 -24.33 15.28 -17.08
CA PHE A 92 -23.20 14.66 -16.39
C PHE A 92 -23.67 13.40 -15.65
N PRO A 93 -22.84 12.34 -15.51
CA PRO A 93 -23.27 11.08 -14.89
C PRO A 93 -23.71 11.21 -13.43
N ILE A 94 -23.25 12.25 -12.74
CA ILE A 94 -23.58 12.55 -11.35
C ILE A 94 -24.36 13.86 -11.29
N GLY A 95 -25.46 13.88 -10.53
CA GLY A 95 -26.23 15.10 -10.28
C GLY A 95 -25.49 16.07 -9.36
N LEU A 96 -24.56 16.84 -9.91
CA LEU A 96 -23.80 17.85 -9.19
C LEU A 96 -24.42 19.23 -9.33
N GLN A 97 -24.37 20.02 -8.26
CA GLN A 97 -24.74 21.43 -8.24
C GLN A 97 -23.47 22.27 -8.19
N ILE A 98 -23.37 23.25 -9.08
CA ILE A 98 -22.22 24.16 -9.16
C ILE A 98 -22.64 25.51 -8.63
N ASP A 99 -21.76 26.07 -7.80
CA ASP A 99 -21.89 27.45 -7.33
C ASP A 99 -21.69 28.42 -8.52
N PRO A 100 -22.62 29.36 -8.75
CA PRO A 100 -22.48 30.34 -9.83
C PRO A 100 -21.21 31.20 -9.72
N THR A 101 -20.65 31.39 -8.51
CA THR A 101 -19.38 32.11 -8.32
C THR A 101 -18.19 31.42 -8.98
N LEU A 102 -18.18 30.08 -9.02
CA LEU A 102 -17.14 29.31 -9.72
C LEU A 102 -17.18 29.50 -11.23
N VAL A 103 -18.36 29.82 -11.78
CA VAL A 103 -18.51 30.11 -13.21
C VAL A 103 -17.83 31.43 -13.58
N GLU A 104 -17.79 32.39 -12.65
CA GLU A 104 -17.08 33.67 -12.85
C GLU A 104 -15.55 33.50 -12.90
N GLU A 105 -15.02 32.48 -12.20
CA GLU A 105 -13.59 32.16 -12.20
C GLU A 105 -13.13 31.46 -13.49
N GLY A 106 -14.06 30.80 -14.20
CA GLY A 106 -13.82 30.21 -15.51
C GLY A 106 -13.99 28.68 -15.57
N PRO A 107 -13.83 28.08 -16.76
CA PRO A 107 -14.10 26.66 -17.00
C PRO A 107 -13.18 25.72 -16.22
N GLU A 108 -11.94 26.14 -15.97
CA GLU A 108 -10.97 25.34 -15.22
C GLU A 108 -11.36 25.18 -13.74
N SER A 109 -11.86 26.23 -13.10
CA SER A 109 -12.37 26.18 -11.72
C SER A 109 -13.57 25.23 -11.63
N VAL A 110 -14.51 25.33 -12.58
CA VAL A 110 -15.68 24.43 -12.63
C VAL A 110 -15.26 22.98 -12.85
N SER A 111 -14.34 22.70 -13.79
CA SER A 111 -13.81 21.34 -13.99
C SER A 111 -13.16 20.80 -12.72
N THR A 112 -12.36 21.62 -12.03
CA THR A 112 -11.67 21.21 -10.80
C THR A 112 -12.66 20.87 -9.69
N GLU A 113 -13.70 21.69 -9.51
CA GLU A 113 -14.74 21.43 -8.51
C GLU A 113 -15.56 20.17 -8.86
N VAL A 114 -15.96 20.01 -10.13
CA VAL A 114 -16.70 18.83 -10.59
C VAL A 114 -15.90 17.56 -10.32
N VAL A 115 -14.61 17.57 -10.64
CA VAL A 115 -13.70 16.44 -10.38
C VAL A 115 -13.57 16.17 -8.89
N ALA A 116 -13.36 17.20 -8.06
CA ALA A 116 -13.20 17.06 -6.62
C ALA A 116 -14.48 16.52 -5.95
N ALA A 117 -15.64 17.06 -6.31
CA ALA A 117 -16.94 16.61 -5.82
C ALA A 117 -17.22 15.16 -6.25
N THR A 118 -16.96 14.84 -7.52
CA THR A 118 -17.10 13.47 -8.05
C THR A 118 -16.20 12.49 -7.31
N ALA A 119 -14.93 12.82 -7.13
CA ALA A 119 -13.97 11.99 -6.42
C ALA A 119 -14.37 11.79 -4.94
N SER A 120 -14.94 12.82 -4.30
CA SER A 120 -15.44 12.69 -2.93
C SER A 120 -16.65 11.75 -2.84
N LEU A 121 -17.60 11.86 -3.76
CA LEU A 121 -18.76 10.96 -3.80
C LEU A 121 -18.34 9.52 -4.06
N VAL A 122 -17.46 9.30 -5.04
CA VAL A 122 -16.92 7.96 -5.34
C VAL A 122 -16.12 7.39 -4.17
N TYR A 123 -15.41 8.22 -3.40
CA TYR A 123 -14.70 7.75 -2.20
C TYR A 123 -15.66 7.26 -1.11
N ASP A 124 -16.74 8.00 -0.88
CA ASP A 124 -17.68 7.75 0.22
C ASP A 124 -18.66 6.62 -0.10
N ASP A 125 -19.19 6.58 -1.33
CA ASP A 125 -20.28 5.69 -1.74
C ASP A 125 -19.85 4.65 -2.81
N GLY A 126 -18.62 4.74 -3.33
CA GLY A 126 -18.09 3.84 -4.35
C GLY A 126 -18.51 4.19 -5.78
N PHE A 127 -18.11 3.35 -6.73
CA PHE A 127 -18.46 3.52 -8.15
C PHE A 127 -19.93 3.19 -8.47
N GLU A 128 -20.68 2.62 -7.51
CA GLU A 128 -22.12 2.37 -7.64
C GLU A 128 -22.92 3.66 -7.86
N VAL A 129 -22.43 4.81 -7.36
CA VAL A 129 -23.02 6.14 -7.63
C VAL A 129 -23.08 6.45 -9.13
N LEU A 130 -22.17 5.87 -9.92
CA LEU A 130 -22.19 6.03 -11.36
C LEU A 130 -23.21 5.08 -12.03
N ALA A 131 -23.59 3.96 -11.40
CA ALA A 131 -24.39 2.91 -12.04
C ALA A 131 -25.80 3.38 -12.47
N ASP A 132 -26.35 4.40 -11.80
CA ASP A 132 -27.66 4.97 -12.11
C ASP A 132 -27.69 5.79 -13.42
N SER A 133 -26.52 6.08 -14.01
CA SER A 133 -26.43 6.78 -15.29
C SER A 133 -26.21 5.81 -16.47
N PRO A 134 -27.09 5.82 -17.51
CA PRO A 134 -26.87 5.06 -18.74
C PRO A 134 -25.55 5.38 -19.44
N GLN A 135 -25.03 6.60 -19.24
CA GLN A 135 -23.75 7.04 -19.81
C GLN A 135 -22.58 6.41 -19.05
N ALA A 136 -22.68 6.28 -17.72
CA ALA A 136 -21.66 5.63 -16.89
C ALA A 136 -21.47 4.15 -17.21
N PHE A 137 -22.53 3.42 -17.60
CA PHE A 137 -22.42 2.02 -18.01
C PHE A 137 -21.43 1.83 -19.18
N ARG A 138 -21.36 2.81 -20.08
CA ARG A 138 -20.42 2.84 -21.22
C ARG A 138 -18.97 3.09 -20.78
N PHE A 139 -18.77 3.87 -19.71
CA PHE A 139 -17.46 4.16 -19.11
C PHE A 139 -16.98 3.01 -18.22
N LEU A 140 -17.86 2.43 -17.40
CA LEU A 140 -17.62 1.23 -16.59
C LEU A 140 -17.26 0.01 -17.47
N SER A 141 -17.89 -0.14 -18.64
CA SER A 141 -17.55 -1.19 -19.61
C SER A 141 -16.14 -1.05 -20.20
N ARG A 142 -15.60 0.17 -20.36
CA ARG A 142 -14.19 0.38 -20.73
C ARG A 142 -13.25 0.18 -19.53
N GLY A 143 -13.78 0.32 -18.32
CA GLY A 143 -13.08 0.24 -17.05
C GLY A 143 -13.18 -1.11 -16.31
N ALA A 144 -13.37 -2.25 -16.97
CA ALA A 144 -13.38 -3.55 -16.26
C ALA A 144 -12.07 -3.82 -15.48
N ALA A 145 -10.96 -3.17 -15.83
CA ALA A 145 -9.71 -3.17 -15.07
C ALA A 145 -9.70 -2.19 -13.87
N PHE A 146 -10.57 -1.19 -13.88
CA PHE A 146 -10.71 -0.11 -12.89
C PHE A 146 -11.38 -0.60 -11.59
N ASP A 147 -12.36 -1.50 -11.71
CA ASP A 147 -13.13 -2.02 -10.57
C ASP A 147 -12.27 -2.84 -9.59
N GLY A 148 -11.25 -3.55 -10.10
CA GLY A 148 -10.40 -4.41 -9.28
C GLY A 148 -9.39 -3.65 -8.41
N SER A 149 -8.91 -2.49 -8.87
CA SER A 149 -7.78 -1.75 -8.28
C SER A 149 -8.19 -0.36 -7.75
N VAL A 150 -8.88 0.44 -8.57
CA VAL A 150 -9.33 1.80 -8.19
C VAL A 150 -10.60 1.73 -7.32
N GLY A 151 -11.47 0.74 -7.55
CA GLY A 151 -12.66 0.48 -6.71
C GLY A 151 -12.34 0.20 -5.23
N ARG A 152 -11.07 -0.09 -4.90
CA ARG A 152 -10.59 -0.26 -3.52
C ARG A 152 -10.11 1.04 -2.87
N LEU A 153 -10.03 2.15 -3.60
CA LEU A 153 -9.69 3.48 -3.07
C LEU A 153 -10.89 4.17 -2.44
N THR A 154 -11.71 3.43 -1.71
CA THR A 154 -12.95 3.91 -1.08
C THR A 154 -12.84 3.80 0.44
N ARG A 155 -13.79 4.41 1.16
CA ARG A 155 -13.90 4.25 2.62
C ARG A 155 -13.99 2.77 3.02
N GLY A 156 -14.72 1.96 2.25
CA GLY A 156 -14.81 0.52 2.47
C GLY A 156 -13.46 -0.19 2.29
N GLY A 157 -12.74 0.14 1.23
CA GLY A 157 -11.40 -0.38 1.00
C GLY A 157 -10.39 0.04 2.07
N HIS A 158 -10.50 1.26 2.61
CA HIS A 158 -9.70 1.72 3.73
C HIS A 158 -9.91 0.83 4.97
N SER A 159 -11.15 0.56 5.35
CA SER A 159 -11.46 -0.31 6.48
C SER A 159 -10.85 -1.72 6.33
N ILE A 160 -10.97 -2.31 5.14
CA ILE A 160 -10.38 -3.63 4.85
C ILE A 160 -8.86 -3.58 4.94
N ALA A 161 -8.22 -2.55 4.38
CA ALA A 161 -6.78 -2.35 4.47
C ALA A 161 -6.32 -2.20 5.93
N THR A 162 -7.08 -1.47 6.76
CA THR A 162 -6.80 -1.29 8.19
C THR A 162 -6.91 -2.61 8.95
N ILE A 163 -7.93 -3.42 8.67
CA ILE A 163 -8.06 -4.76 9.26
C ILE A 163 -6.88 -5.65 8.86
N ALA A 164 -6.55 -5.68 7.57
CA ALA A 164 -5.40 -6.43 7.08
C ALA A 164 -4.10 -5.98 7.75
N LEU A 165 -3.91 -4.67 7.94
CA LEU A 165 -2.78 -4.10 8.66
C LEU A 165 -2.72 -4.58 10.11
N ILE A 166 -3.83 -4.49 10.85
CA ILE A 166 -3.88 -4.92 12.25
C ILE A 166 -3.52 -6.41 12.36
N VAL A 167 -4.14 -7.26 11.54
CA VAL A 167 -3.92 -8.71 11.56
C VAL A 167 -2.48 -9.06 11.19
N THR A 168 -1.97 -8.54 10.08
CA THR A 168 -0.61 -8.84 9.60
C THR A 168 0.47 -8.23 10.48
N GLY A 169 0.24 -7.02 11.00
CA GLY A 169 1.11 -6.34 11.96
C GLY A 169 1.23 -7.09 13.27
N MET A 170 0.10 -7.51 13.86
CA MET A 170 0.11 -8.34 15.08
C MET A 170 0.83 -9.67 14.85
N LEU A 171 0.58 -10.32 13.71
CA LEU A 171 1.25 -11.56 13.35
C LEU A 171 2.78 -11.38 13.21
N ALA A 172 3.21 -10.31 12.54
CA ALA A 172 4.63 -9.98 12.40
C ALA A 172 5.30 -9.75 13.76
N ILE A 173 4.64 -9.04 14.67
CA ILE A 173 5.12 -8.80 16.04
C ILE A 173 5.25 -10.12 16.81
N LEU A 174 4.22 -10.98 16.79
CA LEU A 174 4.25 -12.27 17.48
C LEU A 174 5.36 -13.18 16.94
N LEU A 175 5.54 -13.23 15.63
CA LEU A 175 6.60 -14.01 14.99
C LEU A 175 7.99 -13.44 15.31
N ALA A 176 8.17 -12.12 15.28
CA ALA A 176 9.42 -11.48 15.67
C ALA A 176 9.79 -11.78 17.13
N MET A 177 8.81 -11.72 18.06
CA MET A 177 9.01 -12.12 19.46
C MET A 177 9.37 -13.60 19.60
N SER A 178 8.72 -14.48 18.82
CA SER A 178 9.04 -15.91 18.80
C SER A 178 10.47 -16.17 18.31
N VAL A 179 10.92 -15.49 17.26
CA VAL A 179 12.31 -15.55 16.77
C VAL A 179 13.29 -15.05 17.84
N ALA A 180 12.98 -13.90 18.47
CA ALA A 180 13.81 -13.34 19.53
C ALA A 180 13.95 -14.28 20.74
N ALA A 181 12.88 -14.97 21.13
CA ALA A 181 12.88 -15.93 22.23
C ALA A 181 13.76 -17.17 21.95
N GLN A 182 13.90 -17.57 20.69
CA GLN A 182 14.71 -18.71 20.28
C GLN A 182 16.21 -18.38 20.16
N ALA A 183 16.54 -17.10 19.91
CA ALA A 183 17.89 -16.61 19.74
C ALA A 183 18.61 -16.35 21.09
N ARG A 184 19.95 -16.22 21.05
CA ARG A 184 20.80 -16.00 22.24
C ARG A 184 21.70 -14.78 22.09
N GLY A 185 21.96 -14.07 23.18
CA GLY A 185 22.78 -12.86 23.17
C GLY A 185 22.23 -11.79 22.22
N LEU A 186 23.13 -11.05 21.55
CA LEU A 186 22.76 -9.99 20.60
C LEU A 186 22.01 -10.48 19.36
N SER A 187 22.08 -11.78 19.03
CA SER A 187 21.29 -12.34 17.93
C SER A 187 19.78 -12.27 18.16
N ARG A 188 19.32 -12.05 19.40
CA ARG A 188 17.91 -11.83 19.74
C ARG A 188 17.30 -10.61 19.06
N PHE A 189 18.11 -9.59 18.81
CA PHE A 189 17.69 -8.38 18.12
C PHE A 189 18.01 -8.46 16.62
N ALA A 190 19.18 -9.01 16.26
CA ALA A 190 19.60 -9.11 14.86
C ALA A 190 18.71 -10.07 14.04
N ALA A 191 18.30 -11.21 14.60
CA ALA A 191 17.55 -12.23 13.86
C ALA A 191 16.16 -11.76 13.39
N PRO A 192 15.27 -11.23 14.26
CA PRO A 192 13.99 -10.69 13.80
C PRO A 192 14.17 -9.45 12.91
N ALA A 193 15.14 -8.58 13.22
CA ALA A 193 15.42 -7.41 12.39
C ALA A 193 15.86 -7.79 10.97
N LEU A 194 16.68 -8.84 10.83
CA LEU A 194 17.08 -9.35 9.53
C LEU A 194 15.89 -9.92 8.76
N ALA A 195 15.03 -10.70 9.41
CA ALA A 195 13.82 -11.21 8.76
C ALA A 195 12.88 -10.10 8.28
N ILE A 196 12.65 -9.07 9.11
CA ILE A 196 11.85 -7.90 8.75
C ILE A 196 12.49 -7.15 7.57
N SER A 197 13.80 -6.92 7.64
CA SER A 197 14.56 -6.22 6.59
C SER A 197 14.48 -6.97 5.26
N VAL A 198 14.67 -8.30 5.27
CA VAL A 198 14.55 -9.15 4.09
C VAL A 198 13.12 -9.12 3.52
N GLY A 199 12.11 -9.25 4.38
CA GLY A 199 10.70 -9.18 3.97
C GLY A 199 10.37 -7.86 3.27
N ALA A 200 10.77 -6.73 3.87
CA ALA A 200 10.58 -5.42 3.28
C ALA A 200 11.39 -5.21 1.99
N ALA A 201 12.64 -5.70 1.94
CA ALA A 201 13.47 -5.64 0.73
C ALA A 201 12.85 -6.42 -0.43
N VAL A 202 12.24 -7.58 -0.18
CA VAL A 202 11.51 -8.33 -1.22
C VAL A 202 10.35 -7.52 -1.78
N VAL A 203 9.57 -6.85 -0.92
CA VAL A 203 8.49 -5.95 -1.36
C VAL A 203 9.04 -4.80 -2.20
N TRP A 204 10.15 -4.19 -1.77
CA TRP A 204 10.80 -3.11 -2.52
C TRP A 204 11.24 -3.58 -3.90
N ILE A 205 11.97 -4.70 -4.00
CA ILE A 205 12.43 -5.27 -5.28
C ILE A 205 11.24 -5.58 -6.19
N ALA A 206 10.23 -6.29 -5.68
CA ALA A 206 9.04 -6.65 -6.45
C ALA A 206 8.27 -5.39 -6.91
N GLY A 207 8.14 -4.40 -6.02
CA GLY A 207 7.53 -3.12 -6.32
C GLY A 207 8.28 -2.35 -7.41
N SER A 208 9.61 -2.35 -7.38
CA SER A 208 10.42 -1.62 -8.36
C SER A 208 10.36 -2.28 -9.74
N LEU A 209 10.36 -3.62 -9.78
CA LEU A 209 10.15 -4.36 -11.02
C LEU A 209 8.76 -4.09 -11.60
N LEU A 210 7.74 -4.07 -10.74
CA LEU A 210 6.38 -3.73 -11.16
C LEU A 210 6.30 -2.29 -11.67
N GLN A 211 6.85 -1.32 -10.94
CA GLN A 211 6.89 0.09 -11.35
C GLN A 211 7.56 0.25 -12.71
N SER A 212 8.74 -0.34 -12.91
CA SER A 212 9.44 -0.31 -14.20
C SER A 212 8.59 -0.91 -15.33
N SER A 213 7.91 -2.03 -15.08
CA SER A 213 7.01 -2.63 -16.06
C SER A 213 5.79 -1.74 -16.36
N LEU A 214 5.26 -1.00 -15.38
CA LEU A 214 4.12 -0.12 -15.58
C LEU A 214 4.51 1.17 -16.31
N SER A 215 5.64 1.78 -15.95
CA SER A 215 6.17 2.96 -16.65
C SER A 215 6.43 2.66 -18.13
N GLY A 216 7.05 1.52 -18.44
CA GLY A 216 7.25 1.10 -19.84
C GLY A 216 5.95 0.89 -20.61
N ARG A 217 4.86 0.48 -19.94
CA ARG A 217 3.51 0.39 -20.54
C ARG A 217 2.88 1.76 -20.73
N ALA A 218 3.06 2.67 -19.79
CA ALA A 218 2.56 4.04 -19.87
C ALA A 218 3.13 4.78 -21.10
N GLU A 219 4.43 4.62 -21.36
CA GLU A 219 5.13 5.25 -22.49
C GLU A 219 4.77 4.66 -23.86
N THR A 220 4.43 3.36 -23.91
CA THR A 220 4.19 2.65 -25.18
C THR A 220 2.72 2.62 -25.60
N THR A 221 1.81 3.04 -24.72
CA THR A 221 0.37 2.97 -24.99
C THR A 221 -0.09 4.18 -25.82
N LEU A 222 -0.81 3.93 -26.91
CA LEU A 222 -1.35 4.97 -27.80
C LEU A 222 -2.65 5.62 -27.27
N ASP A 223 -3.33 4.97 -26.33
CA ASP A 223 -4.55 5.47 -25.71
C ASP A 223 -4.19 6.37 -24.49
N PRO A 224 -4.48 7.69 -24.54
CA PRO A 224 -4.16 8.61 -23.45
C PRO A 224 -4.78 8.21 -22.11
N PHE A 225 -6.02 7.69 -22.13
CA PHE A 225 -6.71 7.29 -20.90
C PHE A 225 -6.01 6.12 -20.21
N ILE A 226 -5.58 5.12 -20.99
CA ILE A 226 -4.86 3.96 -20.44
C ILE A 226 -3.47 4.38 -19.95
N SER A 227 -2.81 5.31 -20.65
CA SER A 227 -1.52 5.87 -20.21
C SER A 227 -1.64 6.58 -18.86
N ASP A 228 -2.66 7.43 -18.67
CA ASP A 228 -2.93 8.11 -17.40
C ASP A 228 -3.17 7.11 -16.26
N LEU A 229 -3.93 6.04 -16.52
CA LEU A 229 -4.19 5.00 -15.52
C LEU A 229 -2.91 4.29 -15.08
N TRP A 230 -1.97 4.05 -16.00
CA TRP A 230 -0.68 3.48 -15.65
C TRP A 230 0.15 4.45 -14.81
N TRP A 231 0.13 5.75 -15.10
CA TRP A 231 0.80 6.76 -14.27
C TRP A 231 0.20 6.85 -12.86
N ILE A 232 -1.11 6.79 -12.73
CA ILE A 232 -1.78 6.73 -11.41
C ILE A 232 -1.35 5.49 -10.63
N ALA A 233 -1.21 4.33 -11.30
CA ALA A 233 -0.72 3.11 -10.65
C ALA A 233 0.77 3.20 -10.25
N VAL A 234 1.60 3.85 -11.08
CA VAL A 234 3.01 4.14 -10.77
C VAL A 234 3.12 5.05 -9.54
N ASP A 235 2.31 6.10 -9.46
CA ASP A 235 2.25 7.01 -8.31
C ASP A 235 1.80 6.28 -7.03
N ALA A 236 0.84 5.36 -7.15
CA ALA A 236 0.41 4.53 -6.03
C ALA A 236 1.55 3.61 -5.51
N LEU A 237 2.39 3.09 -6.42
CA LEU A 237 3.53 2.25 -6.05
C LEU A 237 4.64 3.01 -5.35
N ASP A 238 4.78 4.33 -5.56
CA ASP A 238 5.78 5.14 -4.85
C ASP A 238 5.60 5.05 -3.33
N ILE A 239 4.35 5.05 -2.85
CA ILE A 239 4.04 4.89 -1.42
C ILE A 239 4.53 3.53 -0.90
N LEU A 240 4.28 2.46 -1.65
CA LEU A 240 4.74 1.11 -1.30
C LEU A 240 6.27 1.02 -1.28
N LEU A 241 6.94 1.61 -2.28
CA LEU A 241 8.39 1.62 -2.39
C LEU A 241 9.04 2.43 -1.28
N ARG A 242 8.50 3.60 -0.97
CA ARG A 242 8.97 4.42 0.14
C ARG A 242 8.85 3.69 1.48
N ASN A 243 7.69 3.11 1.76
CA ASN A 243 7.47 2.39 3.03
C ASN A 243 8.36 1.14 3.14
N SER A 244 8.46 0.34 2.08
CA SER A 244 9.32 -0.85 2.06
C SER A 244 10.80 -0.50 2.20
N ALA A 245 11.27 0.57 1.54
CA ALA A 245 12.64 1.06 1.70
C ALA A 245 12.91 1.52 3.15
N ILE A 246 12.03 2.33 3.74
CA ILE A 246 12.18 2.80 5.12
C ILE A 246 12.26 1.61 6.09
N VAL A 247 11.36 0.63 5.97
CA VAL A 247 11.36 -0.55 6.86
C VAL A 247 12.60 -1.41 6.63
N ALA A 248 12.99 -1.64 5.37
CA ALA A 248 14.17 -2.43 5.05
C ALA A 248 15.45 -1.80 5.63
N LEU A 249 15.61 -0.48 5.48
CA LEU A 249 16.76 0.27 5.96
C LEU A 249 16.80 0.39 7.49
N THR A 250 15.67 0.69 8.13
CA THR A 250 15.60 0.82 9.59
C THR A 250 15.87 -0.52 10.29
N ALA A 251 15.25 -1.60 9.82
CA ALA A 251 15.51 -2.93 10.34
C ALA A 251 16.94 -3.40 10.01
N GLY A 252 17.44 -3.09 8.81
CA GLY A 252 18.82 -3.37 8.40
C GLY A 252 19.85 -2.65 9.27
N ALA A 253 19.61 -1.38 9.62
CA ALA A 253 20.46 -0.62 10.53
C ALA A 253 20.55 -1.28 11.92
N LEU A 254 19.44 -1.83 12.42
CA LEU A 254 19.42 -2.56 13.70
C LEU A 254 20.25 -3.85 13.64
N VAL A 255 20.27 -4.55 12.49
CA VAL A 255 21.17 -5.69 12.25
C VAL A 255 22.62 -5.23 12.31
N GLY A 256 22.97 -4.14 11.61
CA GLY A 256 24.31 -3.57 11.60
C GLY A 256 24.79 -3.16 13.00
N ALA A 257 23.94 -2.44 13.75
CA ALA A 257 24.23 -2.04 15.12
C ALA A 257 24.45 -3.25 16.05
N SER A 258 23.61 -4.28 15.92
CA SER A 258 23.76 -5.53 16.69
C SER A 258 25.06 -6.26 16.36
N GLY A 259 25.47 -6.25 15.09
CA GLY A 259 26.74 -6.82 14.63
C GLY A 259 27.95 -6.07 15.17
N LEU A 260 27.92 -4.73 15.10
CA LEU A 260 28.97 -3.86 15.65
C LEU A 260 29.11 -4.02 17.16
N ALA A 261 27.99 -4.03 17.90
CA ALA A 261 28.00 -4.29 19.34
C ALA A 261 28.62 -5.66 19.66
N GLY A 262 28.30 -6.69 18.87
CA GLY A 262 28.89 -8.02 19.03
C GLY A 262 30.39 -8.06 18.76
N LEU A 263 30.88 -7.27 17.80
CA LEU A 263 32.30 -7.16 17.51
C LEU A 263 33.03 -6.41 18.63
N LEU A 264 32.48 -5.29 19.10
CA LEU A 264 33.04 -4.52 20.21
C LEU A 264 33.13 -5.35 21.49
N LEU A 265 32.06 -6.08 21.84
CA LEU A 265 32.09 -6.96 23.01
C LEU A 265 33.21 -8.00 22.91
N ARG A 266 33.46 -8.58 21.72
CA ARG A 266 34.57 -9.53 21.52
C ARG A 266 35.95 -8.89 21.62
N THR A 267 36.10 -7.64 21.21
CA THR A 267 37.39 -6.93 21.32
C THR A 267 37.69 -6.48 22.74
N PHE A 268 36.66 -6.21 23.55
CA PHE A 268 36.78 -5.78 24.95
C PHE A 268 36.70 -6.91 25.97
N ASP A 269 36.67 -8.17 25.53
CA ASP A 269 36.74 -9.36 26.40
C ASP A 269 38.14 -10.06 26.34
N PRO A 270 39.28 -9.36 26.59
CA PRO A 270 40.60 -9.99 26.56
C PRO A 270 40.94 -10.79 27.84
N VAL A 271 40.05 -10.89 28.83
CA VAL A 271 40.45 -11.18 30.23
C VAL A 271 40.45 -12.66 30.65
N GLU A 272 39.99 -13.62 29.83
CA GLU A 272 40.01 -15.05 30.22
C GLU A 272 40.95 -15.95 29.40
N ARG A 273 41.96 -15.38 28.73
CA ARG A 273 43.02 -16.17 28.06
C ARG A 273 44.42 -15.89 28.59
N ALA A 274 44.56 -15.85 29.92
CA ALA A 274 45.84 -15.94 30.61
C ALA A 274 45.78 -17.12 31.60
#